data_AF-A0A396RUJ1-F1
#
_entry.id   AF-A0A396RUJ1-F1
#
_cell.length_a   1.000
_cell.length_b   1.000
_cell.length_c   1.000
_cell.angle_alpha   90.00
_cell.angle_beta   90.00
_cell.angle_gamma   90.00
#
_symmetry.space_group_name_H-M   'P 1'
#
loop_
_entity.id
_entity.type
_entity.pdbx_description
1 polymer ?
#
loop_
_entity_poly.entity_id
_entity_poly.type
_entity_poly.pdbx_seq_one_letter_code
_entity_poly.pdbx_strand_id
1 'polypeptide(L)'
;MDISQRNIVERIARVLAGQRVSINADGEDPSAANTVDALWPDHVDDAVAVLKTMREPDQAMARAGDPAVWEKMILTALGDRSAQGGA
;
A
#
# COMPACT_ATOMS: atom_id res chain seq x y z
N MET A 1 -1.07 -19.27 -0.68
CA MET A 1 -0.87 -17.81 -0.59
C MET A 1 -1.53 -17.37 0.69
N ASP A 2 -0.78 -16.78 1.61
CA ASP A 2 -1.37 -16.26 2.85
C ASP A 2 -2.01 -14.90 2.61
N ILE A 3 -3.18 -14.69 3.19
CA ILE A 3 -3.91 -13.41 3.14
C ILE A 3 -3.50 -12.60 4.36
N SER A 4 -2.96 -11.40 4.13
CA SER A 4 -2.57 -10.52 5.24
C SER A 4 -3.80 -10.06 6.01
N GLN A 5 -3.69 -10.03 7.34
CA GLN A 5 -4.73 -9.46 8.21
C GLN A 5 -4.77 -7.93 8.17
N ARG A 6 -3.69 -7.28 7.71
CA ARG A 6 -3.60 -5.83 7.55
C ARG A 6 -3.97 -5.43 6.12
N ASN A 7 -4.72 -4.34 5.99
CA ASN A 7 -4.98 -3.78 4.67
C ASN A 7 -3.68 -3.27 4.03
N ILE A 8 -3.68 -3.13 2.70
CA ILE A 8 -2.47 -2.75 1.95
C ILE A 8 -2.02 -1.31 2.24
N VAL A 9 -2.94 -0.38 2.56
CA VAL A 9 -2.63 1.00 2.91
C VAL A 9 -1.77 1.04 4.18
N GLU A 10 -2.21 0.36 5.24
CA GLU A 10 -1.45 0.25 6.50
C GLU A 10 -0.07 -0.38 6.25
N ARG A 11 0.00 -1.42 5.42
CA ARG A 11 1.28 -2.08 5.10
C ARG A 11 2.26 -1.13 4.40
N ILE A 12 1.80 -0.34 3.43
CA ILE A 12 2.64 0.65 2.75
C ILE A 12 3.03 1.78 3.72
N ALA A 13 2.09 2.28 4.50
CA ALA A 13 2.33 3.35 5.47
C ALA A 13 3.37 2.96 6.54
N ARG A 14 3.33 1.69 7.02
CA ARG A 14 4.37 1.15 7.93
C ARG A 14 5.74 1.04 7.27
N VAL A 15 5.81 0.73 5.98
CA VAL A 15 7.08 0.75 5.23
C VAL A 15 7.62 2.19 5.14
N LEU A 16 6.78 3.16 4.79
CA LEU A 16 7.16 4.57 4.70
C LEU A 16 7.63 5.13 6.06
N ALA A 17 6.94 4.78 7.16
CA ALA A 17 7.36 5.11 8.51
C ALA A 17 8.71 4.46 8.85
N GLY A 18 8.86 3.17 8.53
CA GLY A 18 10.08 2.41 8.76
C GLY A 18 11.30 2.99 8.05
N GLN A 19 11.13 3.46 6.82
CA GLN A 19 12.21 4.10 6.06
C GLN A 19 12.79 5.33 6.77
N ARG A 20 11.95 6.12 7.44
CA ARG A 20 12.38 7.34 8.12
C ARG A 20 13.01 7.13 9.50
N VAL A 21 12.79 5.98 10.11
CA VAL A 21 13.09 5.75 11.54
C VAL A 21 14.16 4.68 11.74
N SER A 22 14.15 3.63 10.92
CA SER A 22 15.04 2.50 11.08
C SER A 22 16.48 2.85 10.70
N ILE A 23 17.44 2.42 11.54
CA ILE A 23 18.88 2.49 11.23
C ILE A 23 19.30 1.68 9.99
N ASN A 24 18.48 0.69 9.61
CA ASN A 24 18.70 -0.08 8.37
C ASN A 24 18.14 0.64 7.12
N ALA A 25 17.63 1.86 7.28
CA ALA A 25 17.13 2.74 6.23
C ALA A 25 17.72 4.15 6.45
N ASP A 26 16.90 5.20 6.43
CA ASP A 26 17.36 6.59 6.56
C ASP A 26 17.29 7.14 8.00
N GLY A 27 16.93 6.31 8.98
CA GLY A 27 16.80 6.70 10.38
C GLY A 27 17.96 6.25 11.27
N GLU A 28 17.78 6.37 12.59
CA GLU A 28 18.83 6.08 13.59
C GLU A 28 18.40 5.05 14.65
N ASP A 29 17.13 4.59 14.64
CA ASP A 29 16.60 3.71 15.66
C ASP A 29 16.90 2.22 15.34
N PRO A 30 17.68 1.52 16.18
CA PRO A 30 17.95 0.09 16.01
C PRO A 30 16.76 -0.81 16.39
N SER A 31 15.71 -0.28 17.04
CA SER A 31 14.50 -0.98 17.44
C SER A 31 13.23 -0.20 17.05
N ALA A 32 13.17 0.19 15.79
CA ALA A 32 12.13 1.07 15.24
C ALA A 32 10.70 0.51 15.28
N ALA A 33 10.45 -0.73 15.73
CA ALA A 33 9.12 -1.36 15.65
C ALA A 33 8.04 -0.54 16.38
N ASN A 34 8.28 -0.17 17.64
CA ASN A 34 7.31 0.64 18.41
C ASN A 34 7.10 2.03 17.79
N THR A 35 8.18 2.60 17.27
CA THR A 35 8.16 3.93 16.65
C THR A 35 7.40 3.89 15.32
N VAL A 36 7.57 2.85 14.50
CA VAL A 36 6.79 2.59 13.29
C VAL A 36 5.32 2.41 13.61
N ASP A 37 4.99 1.67 14.66
CA ASP A 37 3.62 1.45 15.12
C ASP A 37 2.92 2.76 15.51
N ALA A 38 3.67 3.72 16.05
CA ALA A 38 3.18 5.04 16.40
C ALA A 38 3.06 6.00 15.19
N LEU A 39 4.00 5.94 14.24
CA LEU A 39 4.12 6.94 13.17
C LEU A 39 3.45 6.54 11.85
N TRP A 40 3.18 5.26 11.60
CA TRP A 40 2.56 4.85 10.33
C TRP A 40 1.24 5.56 10.01
N PRO A 41 0.35 5.92 10.96
CA PRO A 41 -0.90 6.61 10.62
C PRO A 41 -0.66 7.94 9.89
N ASP A 42 0.44 8.63 10.18
CA ASP A 42 0.82 9.90 9.54
C ASP A 42 1.24 9.72 8.07
N HIS A 43 1.49 8.48 7.64
CA HIS A 43 1.87 8.12 6.28
C HIS A 43 0.73 7.50 5.46
N VAL A 44 -0.52 7.54 5.96
CA VAL A 44 -1.68 6.98 5.24
C VAL A 44 -1.91 7.69 3.91
N ASP A 45 -1.82 9.02 3.87
CA ASP A 45 -2.04 9.79 2.64
C ASP A 45 -0.95 9.51 1.59
N ASP A 46 0.30 9.39 2.02
CA ASP A 46 1.42 8.97 1.16
C ASP A 46 1.20 7.55 0.62
N ALA A 47 0.75 6.62 1.46
CA ALA A 47 0.44 5.25 1.05
C ALA A 47 -0.70 5.19 0.03
N VAL A 48 -1.74 6.02 0.20
CA VAL A 48 -2.82 6.17 -0.77
C VAL A 48 -2.31 6.77 -2.08
N ALA A 49 -1.41 7.75 -2.03
CA ALA A 49 -0.80 8.34 -3.22
C ALA A 49 -0.01 7.29 -4.00
N VAL A 50 0.78 6.43 -3.33
CA VAL A 50 1.46 5.29 -3.94
C VAL A 50 0.46 4.34 -4.61
N LEU A 51 -0.62 3.95 -3.94
CA LEU A 51 -1.62 3.06 -4.54
C LEU A 51 -2.32 3.67 -5.76
N LYS A 52 -2.48 5.00 -5.82
CA LYS A 52 -3.05 5.68 -6.99
C LYS A 52 -2.17 5.55 -8.24
N THR A 53 -0.84 5.49 -8.09
CA THR A 53 0.06 5.27 -9.23
C THR A 53 -0.06 3.86 -9.80
N MET A 54 -0.56 2.92 -9.00
CA MET A 54 -0.72 1.52 -9.39
C MET A 54 -2.02 1.25 -10.14
N ARG A 55 -2.91 2.23 -10.34
CA ARG A 55 -4.19 2.02 -11.04
C ARG A 55 -4.01 1.59 -12.50
N GLU A 56 -2.92 2.02 -13.12
CA GLU A 56 -2.62 1.76 -14.53
C GLU A 56 -1.48 0.74 -14.62
N PRO A 57 -1.76 -0.56 -14.85
CA PRO A 57 -0.71 -1.54 -15.04
C PRO A 57 0.03 -1.26 -16.36
N ASP A 58 1.35 -1.47 -16.36
CA ASP A 58 2.14 -1.36 -17.59
C ASP A 58 1.88 -2.53 -18.56
N GLN A 59 2.49 -2.47 -19.76
CA GLN A 59 2.30 -3.51 -20.77
C GLN A 59 2.79 -4.90 -20.33
N ALA A 60 3.82 -4.99 -19.50
CA ALA A 60 4.33 -6.27 -19.04
C ALA A 60 3.36 -6.89 -18.01
N MET A 61 2.86 -6.07 -17.09
CA MET A 61 1.82 -6.44 -16.12
C MET A 61 0.53 -6.89 -16.82
N ALA A 62 0.09 -6.14 -17.83
CA ALA A 62 -1.11 -6.47 -18.61
C ALA A 62 -0.97 -7.76 -19.43
N ARG A 63 0.24 -8.17 -19.80
CA ARG A 63 0.50 -9.47 -20.45
C ARG A 63 0.54 -10.63 -19.46
N ALA A 64 0.90 -10.35 -18.20
CA ALA A 64 1.02 -11.35 -17.15
C ALA A 64 -0.32 -11.74 -16.52
N GLY A 65 -1.34 -10.88 -16.61
CA GLY A 65 -2.64 -11.09 -15.97
C GLY A 65 -3.76 -10.27 -16.59
N ASP A 66 -4.82 -10.06 -15.83
CA ASP A 66 -6.00 -9.30 -16.26
C ASP A 66 -5.98 -7.87 -15.69
N PRO A 67 -5.81 -6.82 -16.54
CA PRO A 67 -5.83 -5.43 -16.11
C PRO A 67 -7.12 -5.00 -15.39
N ALA A 68 -8.28 -5.56 -15.77
CA ALA A 68 -9.55 -5.19 -15.16
C ALA A 68 -9.70 -5.77 -13.75
N VAL A 69 -9.17 -6.98 -13.51
CA VAL A 69 -9.10 -7.55 -12.15
C VAL A 69 -8.13 -6.73 -11.29
N TRP A 70 -6.97 -6.38 -11.85
CA TRP A 70 -5.99 -5.53 -11.17
C TRP A 70 -6.59 -4.18 -10.74
N GLU A 71 -7.23 -3.46 -11.65
CA GLU A 71 -7.88 -2.18 -11.36
C GLU A 71 -8.92 -2.32 -10.24
N LYS A 72 -9.79 -3.34 -10.29
CA LYS A 72 -10.78 -3.61 -9.24
C LYS A 72 -10.14 -3.84 -7.87
N MET A 73 -9.00 -4.53 -7.80
CA MET A 73 -8.28 -4.76 -6.55
C MET A 73 -7.71 -3.46 -5.98
N ILE A 74 -7.11 -2.61 -6.82
CA ILE A 74 -6.58 -1.31 -6.41
C ILE A 74 -7.70 -0.37 -5.96
N LEU A 75 -8.82 -0.30 -6.67
CA LEU A 75 -9.98 0.51 -6.27
C LEU A 75 -10.59 0.02 -4.95
N THR A 76 -10.70 -1.30 -4.77
CA THR A 76 -11.15 -1.89 -3.50
C THR A 76 -10.22 -1.52 -2.35
N ALA A 77 -8.89 -1.57 -2.58
CA ALA A 77 -7.89 -1.17 -1.59
C ALA A 77 -7.98 0.33 -1.22
N LEU A 78 -8.34 1.18 -2.18
CA LEU A 78 -8.53 2.62 -1.98
C LEU A 78 -9.87 2.97 -1.32
N GLY A 79 -10.76 1.99 -1.12
CA GLY A 79 -12.11 2.24 -0.60
C GLY A 79 -13.06 2.88 -1.62
N ASP A 80 -12.70 2.90 -2.91
CA ASP A 80 -13.54 3.42 -3.98
C ASP A 80 -14.75 2.48 -4.20
N ARG A 81 -15.90 2.86 -3.63
CA ARG A 81 -17.17 2.09 -3.74
C ARG A 81 -17.75 2.06 -5.15
N SER A 82 -17.22 2.85 -6.09
CA SER A 82 -17.60 2.82 -7.51
C SER A 82 -17.28 1.49 -8.21
N ALA A 83 -16.34 0.69 -7.68
CA ALA A 83 -16.03 -0.64 -8.20
C ALA A 83 -17.06 -1.74 -7.82
N GLN A 84 -18.03 -1.42 -6.96
CA GLN A 84 -19.02 -2.37 -6.43
C GLN A 84 -20.43 -2.20 -7.07
N GLY A 85 -20.59 -1.26 -7.99
CA GLY A 85 -21.87 -0.94 -8.63
C GLY A 85 -21.95 -1.44 -10.08
N GLY A 86 -22.37 -2.69 -10.27
CA GLY A 86 -22.67 -3.27 -11.57
C GLY A 86 -23.53 -4.51 -11.40
N ALA A 87 -24.83 -4.29 -11.12
CA ALA A 87 -25.89 -5.29 -11.14
C ALA A 87 -26.80 -5.02 -12.33
#